data_AF-A0A952HY86-F1
#
_entry.id   AF-A0A952HY86-F1
#
_cell.length_a   1.000
_cell.length_b   1.000
_cell.length_c   1.000
_cell.angle_alpha   90.00
_cell.angle_beta   90.00
_cell.angle_gamma   90.00
#
_symmetry.space_group_name_H-M   'P 1'
#
loop_
_entity.id
_entity.type
_entity.pdbx_description
1 polymer ?
#
loop_
_entity_poly.entity_id
_entity_poly.type
_entity_poly.pdbx_seq_one_letter_code
_entity_poly.pdbx_strand_id
1 'polypeptide(L)'
;MESTLDAKTSAKIKAERLTLVYSDSWQSRLRGYVGRKYHNFGDWEGWFEEAHQNLAMKIDRLPAEKPLTDALIFAVFKNELISVKRNKLGYPRPRQWLREFSDLGQNLFEWMCLQRLTRGEIIGRAVKDSEKSEHNALVEKLVDMMIEKKECDGVRPMADNVDDESAEQLVAHDPSTEETADRMGLSAVLTMLLGDANTADVEATASSIVLEMRSALEANPILSDSDIFILRCYYFQGLSQNEIAKELDLPLHKVVRQREATVKRLREFMERFGLDRQSLL
;
A
#
# COMPACT_ATOMS: atom_id res chain seq x y z
N MET A 1 -44.68 4.36 -22.67
CA MET A 1 -44.79 2.88 -22.69
C MET A 1 -43.49 2.18 -23.10
N GLU A 2 -42.45 2.89 -23.59
CA GLU A 2 -41.16 2.28 -23.97
C GLU A 2 -40.24 1.93 -22.79
N SER A 3 -40.34 2.65 -21.66
CA SER A 3 -39.47 2.46 -20.48
C SER A 3 -39.64 1.09 -19.78
N THR A 4 -40.80 0.43 -19.90
CA THR A 4 -41.06 -0.85 -19.22
C THR A 4 -40.56 -2.08 -19.98
N LEU A 5 -40.33 -1.97 -21.30
CA LEU A 5 -39.76 -3.04 -22.13
C LEU A 5 -38.24 -3.16 -21.93
N ASP A 6 -37.57 -2.03 -21.72
CA ASP A 6 -36.12 -1.96 -21.50
C ASP A 6 -35.74 -2.54 -20.13
N ALA A 7 -36.53 -2.24 -19.10
CA ALA A 7 -36.34 -2.78 -17.75
C ALA A 7 -36.45 -4.32 -17.68
N LYS A 8 -37.40 -4.92 -18.41
CA LYS A 8 -37.57 -6.39 -18.46
C LYS A 8 -36.42 -7.07 -19.19
N THR A 9 -35.93 -6.46 -20.26
CA THR A 9 -34.79 -6.96 -21.03
C THR A 9 -33.51 -6.91 -20.21
N SER A 10 -33.28 -5.79 -19.50
CA SER A 10 -32.16 -5.62 -18.58
C SER A 10 -32.19 -6.65 -17.44
N ALA A 11 -33.34 -6.87 -16.81
CA ALA A 11 -33.48 -7.86 -15.73
C ALA A 11 -33.19 -9.30 -16.22
N LYS A 12 -33.64 -9.64 -17.43
CA LYS A 12 -33.37 -10.95 -18.04
C LYS A 12 -31.88 -11.15 -18.31
N ILE A 13 -31.21 -10.15 -18.88
CA ILE A 13 -29.75 -10.19 -19.13
C ILE A 13 -28.98 -10.37 -17.82
N LYS A 14 -29.37 -9.67 -16.74
CA LYS A 14 -28.74 -9.83 -15.43
C LYS A 14 -28.89 -11.24 -14.86
N ALA A 15 -30.09 -11.82 -14.95
CA ALA A 15 -30.34 -13.19 -14.52
C ALA A 15 -29.49 -14.20 -15.30
N GLU A 16 -29.41 -14.07 -16.63
CA GLU A 16 -28.59 -14.94 -17.48
C GLU A 16 -27.09 -14.86 -17.12
N ARG A 17 -26.59 -13.67 -16.80
CA ARG A 17 -25.21 -13.47 -16.34
C ARG A 17 -24.93 -14.17 -15.01
N LEU A 18 -25.86 -14.08 -14.06
CA LEU A 18 -25.72 -14.75 -12.77
C LEU A 18 -25.74 -16.27 -12.95
N THR A 19 -26.65 -16.80 -13.77
CA THR A 19 -26.69 -18.23 -14.10
C THR A 19 -25.37 -18.70 -14.73
N LEU A 20 -24.76 -17.88 -15.59
CA LEU A 20 -23.45 -18.20 -16.16
C LEU A 20 -22.35 -18.28 -15.09
N VAL A 21 -22.26 -17.27 -14.21
CA VAL A 21 -21.23 -17.20 -13.16
C VAL A 21 -21.37 -18.34 -12.14
N TYR A 22 -22.60 -18.76 -11.84
CA TYR A 22 -22.90 -19.90 -10.96
C TYR A 22 -22.88 -21.26 -11.67
N SER A 23 -22.63 -21.31 -12.98
CA SER A 23 -22.54 -22.60 -13.68
C SER A 23 -21.37 -23.45 -13.16
N ASP A 24 -21.54 -24.76 -13.16
CA ASP A 24 -20.51 -25.73 -12.72
C ASP A 24 -19.18 -25.54 -13.48
N SER A 25 -19.25 -25.12 -14.75
CA SER A 25 -18.08 -24.83 -15.57
C SER A 25 -17.24 -23.69 -15.00
N TRP A 26 -17.89 -22.60 -14.57
CA TRP A 26 -17.22 -21.45 -14.00
C TRP A 26 -16.76 -21.71 -12.58
N GLN A 27 -17.59 -22.37 -11.77
CA GLN A 27 -17.19 -22.77 -10.42
C GLN A 27 -15.93 -23.66 -10.46
N SER A 28 -15.89 -24.65 -11.34
CA SER A 28 -14.72 -25.53 -11.51
C SER A 28 -13.46 -24.79 -11.97
N ARG A 29 -13.60 -23.87 -12.94
CA ARG A 29 -12.47 -23.05 -13.45
C ARG A 29 -11.91 -22.12 -12.36
N LEU A 30 -12.78 -21.41 -11.66
CA LEU A 30 -12.39 -20.46 -10.63
C LEU A 30 -11.84 -21.18 -9.40
N ARG A 31 -12.52 -22.23 -8.93
CA ARG A 31 -12.06 -23.06 -7.80
C ARG A 31 -10.72 -23.72 -8.13
N GLY A 32 -10.55 -24.23 -9.35
CA GLY A 32 -9.27 -24.78 -9.82
C GLY A 32 -8.14 -23.74 -9.83
N TYR A 33 -8.45 -22.48 -10.18
CA TYR A 33 -7.49 -21.38 -10.09
C TYR A 33 -7.09 -21.08 -8.64
N VAL A 34 -8.07 -20.96 -7.73
CA VAL A 34 -7.80 -20.70 -6.31
C VAL A 34 -7.04 -21.87 -5.68
N GLY A 35 -7.46 -23.11 -5.91
CA GLY A 35 -6.82 -24.30 -5.36
C GLY A 35 -5.36 -24.42 -5.79
N ARG A 36 -5.03 -24.24 -7.08
CA ARG A 36 -3.63 -24.30 -7.53
C ARG A 36 -2.74 -23.29 -6.80
N LYS A 37 -3.24 -22.08 -6.58
CA LYS A 37 -2.44 -20.98 -6.01
C LYS A 37 -2.44 -20.93 -4.49
N TYR A 38 -3.55 -21.32 -3.85
CA TYR A 38 -3.82 -21.08 -2.44
C TYR A 38 -4.15 -22.34 -1.64
N HIS A 39 -4.03 -23.56 -2.19
CA HIS A 39 -4.27 -24.80 -1.43
C HIS A 39 -3.51 -24.91 -0.11
N ASN A 40 -2.37 -24.22 0.00
CA ASN A 40 -1.54 -24.19 1.20
C ASN A 40 -2.09 -23.31 2.33
N PHE A 41 -3.17 -22.55 2.09
CA PHE A 41 -3.83 -21.75 3.11
C PHE A 41 -5.03 -22.50 3.67
N GLY A 42 -5.18 -22.58 4.99
CA GLY A 42 -6.21 -23.41 5.62
C GLY A 42 -7.67 -23.08 5.24
N ASP A 43 -7.95 -21.83 4.83
CA ASP A 43 -9.31 -21.32 4.54
C ASP A 43 -9.49 -20.88 3.07
N TRP A 44 -8.73 -21.46 2.14
CA TRP A 44 -8.79 -21.05 0.74
C TRP A 44 -10.16 -21.31 0.09
N GLU A 45 -10.90 -22.32 0.57
CA GLU A 45 -12.27 -22.61 0.13
C GLU A 45 -13.24 -21.52 0.58
N GLY A 46 -13.13 -21.05 1.83
CA GLY A 46 -13.91 -19.91 2.32
C GLY A 46 -13.63 -18.65 1.51
N TRP A 47 -12.37 -18.41 1.14
CA TRP A 47 -12.02 -17.27 0.29
C TRP A 47 -12.59 -17.37 -1.11
N PHE A 48 -12.67 -18.58 -1.66
CA PHE A 48 -13.30 -18.83 -2.94
C PHE A 48 -14.79 -18.49 -2.89
N GLU A 49 -15.53 -18.99 -1.90
CA GLU A 49 -16.98 -18.75 -1.77
C GLU A 49 -17.27 -17.26 -1.61
N GLU A 50 -16.55 -16.57 -0.72
CA GLU A 50 -16.72 -15.12 -0.50
C GLU A 50 -16.38 -14.31 -1.77
N ALA A 51 -15.28 -14.65 -2.45
CA ALA A 51 -14.90 -13.98 -3.70
C ALA A 51 -15.89 -14.26 -4.84
N HIS A 52 -16.47 -15.46 -4.89
CA HIS A 52 -17.47 -15.83 -5.90
C HIS A 52 -18.80 -15.12 -5.67
N GLN A 53 -19.23 -14.99 -4.41
CA GLN A 53 -20.40 -14.16 -4.05
C GLN A 53 -20.17 -12.68 -4.41
N ASN A 54 -18.99 -12.14 -4.10
CA ASN A 54 -18.63 -10.75 -4.45
C ASN A 54 -18.58 -10.53 -5.97
N LEU A 55 -18.07 -11.51 -6.72
CA LEU A 55 -18.13 -11.52 -8.18
C LEU A 55 -19.58 -11.42 -8.67
N ALA A 56 -20.48 -12.28 -8.17
CA ALA A 56 -21.88 -12.28 -8.57
C ALA A 56 -22.54 -10.91 -8.34
N MET A 57 -22.32 -10.31 -7.16
CA MET A 57 -22.82 -8.96 -6.84
C MET A 57 -22.28 -7.89 -7.80
N LYS A 58 -20.99 -7.95 -8.16
CA LYS A 58 -20.41 -6.98 -9.10
C LYS A 58 -20.92 -7.16 -10.52
N ILE A 59 -21.13 -8.40 -10.96
CA ILE A 59 -21.69 -8.70 -12.28
C ILE A 59 -23.15 -8.23 -12.38
N ASP A 60 -23.95 -8.36 -11.32
CA ASP A 60 -25.34 -7.87 -11.27
C ASP A 60 -25.43 -6.33 -11.36
N ARG A 61 -24.43 -5.62 -10.80
CA ARG A 61 -24.32 -4.16 -10.87
C ARG A 61 -23.84 -3.65 -12.24
N LEU A 62 -23.36 -4.51 -13.14
CA LEU A 62 -22.91 -4.07 -14.46
C LEU A 62 -24.08 -3.62 -15.35
N PRO A 63 -23.88 -2.58 -16.19
CA PRO A 63 -24.85 -2.19 -17.21
C PRO A 63 -25.19 -3.37 -18.13
N ALA A 64 -26.46 -3.50 -18.52
CA ALA A 64 -26.93 -4.56 -19.43
C ALA A 64 -26.26 -4.49 -20.82
N GLU A 65 -25.81 -3.31 -21.23
CA GLU A 65 -25.11 -3.08 -22.50
C GLU A 65 -23.69 -3.64 -22.52
N LYS A 66 -23.04 -3.80 -21.35
CA LYS A 66 -21.65 -4.24 -21.28
C LYS A 66 -21.54 -5.76 -21.47
N PRO A 67 -20.88 -6.27 -22.52
CA PRO A 67 -20.78 -7.72 -22.74
C PRO A 67 -20.00 -8.40 -21.62
N LEU A 68 -20.50 -9.55 -21.17
CA LEU A 68 -19.82 -10.36 -20.17
C LEU A 68 -18.84 -11.30 -20.85
N THR A 69 -17.56 -10.93 -20.87
CA THR A 69 -16.49 -11.75 -21.44
C THR A 69 -15.82 -12.62 -20.37
N ASP A 70 -15.26 -13.77 -20.77
CA ASP A 70 -14.45 -14.64 -19.90
C ASP A 70 -13.35 -13.87 -19.17
N ALA A 71 -12.67 -12.96 -19.90
CA ALA A 71 -11.61 -12.13 -19.35
C ALA A 71 -12.13 -11.20 -18.25
N LEU A 72 -13.33 -10.63 -18.43
CA LEU A 72 -13.95 -9.77 -17.42
C LEU A 72 -14.32 -10.55 -16.16
N ILE A 73 -14.92 -11.75 -16.31
CA ILE A 73 -15.26 -12.61 -15.17
C ILE A 73 -13.99 -12.94 -14.36
N PHE A 74 -12.92 -13.37 -15.04
CA PHE A 74 -11.65 -13.67 -14.39
C PHE A 74 -11.00 -12.43 -13.74
N ALA A 75 -11.04 -11.28 -14.39
CA ALA A 75 -10.45 -10.05 -13.85
C ALA A 75 -11.18 -9.59 -12.59
N VAL A 76 -12.51 -9.56 -12.61
CA VAL A 76 -13.33 -9.21 -11.43
C VAL A 76 -13.09 -10.23 -10.32
N PHE A 77 -13.13 -11.52 -10.63
CA PHE A 77 -12.89 -12.57 -9.61
C PHE A 77 -11.51 -12.45 -8.96
N LYS A 78 -10.44 -12.23 -9.74
CA LYS A 78 -9.09 -12.03 -9.20
C LYS A 78 -9.03 -10.83 -8.27
N ASN A 79 -9.69 -9.72 -8.62
CA ASN A 79 -9.74 -8.54 -7.77
C ASN A 79 -10.50 -8.82 -6.47
N GLU A 80 -11.63 -9.52 -6.53
CA GLU A 80 -12.39 -9.90 -5.33
C GLU A 80 -11.61 -10.87 -4.43
N LEU A 81 -10.96 -11.87 -5.02
CA LEU A 81 -10.11 -12.80 -4.28
C LEU A 81 -8.97 -12.09 -3.56
N ILE A 82 -8.37 -11.07 -4.22
CA ILE A 82 -7.36 -10.22 -3.58
C ILE A 82 -7.97 -9.41 -2.43
N SER A 83 -9.18 -8.86 -2.59
CA SER A 83 -9.88 -8.12 -1.54
C SER A 83 -10.20 -9.01 -0.34
N VAL A 84 -10.74 -10.20 -0.56
CA VAL A 84 -11.03 -11.19 0.50
C VAL A 84 -9.74 -11.58 1.23
N LYS A 85 -8.68 -11.92 0.48
CA LYS A 85 -7.35 -12.21 1.06
C LYS A 85 -6.86 -11.04 1.92
N ARG A 86 -7.05 -9.80 1.46
CA ARG A 86 -6.64 -8.60 2.20
C ARG A 86 -7.45 -8.36 3.46
N ASN A 87 -8.75 -8.66 3.43
CA ASN A 87 -9.58 -8.53 4.62
C ASN A 87 -9.18 -9.56 5.67
N LYS A 88 -8.96 -10.82 5.28
CA LYS A 88 -8.61 -11.91 6.20
C LYS A 88 -7.17 -11.85 6.73
N LEU A 89 -6.21 -11.52 5.87
CA LEU A 89 -4.77 -11.55 6.20
C LEU A 89 -4.17 -10.15 6.40
N GLY A 90 -4.93 -9.08 6.17
CA GLY A 90 -4.46 -7.69 6.20
C GLY A 90 -3.88 -7.21 4.86
N TYR A 91 -3.20 -6.06 4.89
CA TYR A 91 -2.48 -5.46 3.76
C TYR A 91 -0.94 -5.69 3.80
N PRO A 92 -0.41 -6.88 4.11
CA PRO A 92 1.02 -7.06 4.15
C PRO A 92 1.56 -7.06 2.72
N ARG A 93 2.28 -6.00 2.38
CA ARG A 93 3.05 -5.90 1.13
C ARG A 93 4.52 -6.12 1.45
N PRO A 94 5.25 -6.91 0.66
CA PRO A 94 6.70 -6.97 0.80
C PRO A 94 7.30 -5.58 0.61
N ARG A 95 8.30 -5.25 1.41
CA ARG A 95 9.12 -4.05 1.24
C ARG A 95 9.82 -4.09 -0.12
N GLN A 96 10.21 -2.92 -0.60
CA GLN A 96 10.71 -2.75 -1.97
C GLN A 96 11.94 -3.61 -2.26
N TRP A 97 12.86 -3.74 -1.30
CA TRP A 97 14.05 -4.59 -1.43
C TRP A 97 13.70 -6.05 -1.74
N LEU A 98 12.56 -6.55 -1.27
CA LEU A 98 12.10 -7.90 -1.55
C LEU A 98 11.37 -7.97 -2.89
N ARG A 99 10.68 -6.89 -3.30
CA ARG A 99 10.04 -6.76 -4.62
C ARG A 99 11.04 -6.72 -5.77
N GLU A 100 12.27 -6.29 -5.55
CA GLU A 100 13.36 -6.33 -6.54
C GLU A 100 13.66 -7.75 -7.02
N PHE A 101 13.32 -8.77 -6.21
CA PHE A 101 13.42 -10.19 -6.57
C PHE A 101 12.15 -10.73 -7.27
N SER A 102 11.30 -9.84 -7.79
CA SER A 102 10.08 -10.16 -8.55
C SER A 102 9.19 -11.21 -7.84
N ASP A 103 8.89 -12.32 -8.52
CA ASP A 103 8.00 -13.36 -8.01
C ASP A 103 8.61 -14.14 -6.84
N LEU A 104 9.95 -14.29 -6.83
CA LEU A 104 10.64 -15.00 -5.76
C LEU A 104 10.46 -14.27 -4.43
N GLY A 105 10.69 -12.96 -4.41
CA GLY A 105 10.53 -12.17 -3.20
C GLY A 105 9.09 -12.11 -2.70
N GLN A 106 8.13 -12.01 -3.63
CA GLN A 106 6.71 -12.10 -3.30
C GLN A 106 6.37 -13.46 -2.68
N ASN A 107 6.85 -14.56 -3.25
CA ASN A 107 6.60 -15.91 -2.73
C ASN A 107 7.24 -16.12 -1.35
N LEU A 108 8.49 -15.67 -1.15
CA LEU A 108 9.16 -15.74 0.15
C LEU A 108 8.40 -14.96 1.23
N PHE A 109 7.92 -13.77 0.89
CA PHE A 109 7.05 -12.98 1.79
C PHE A 109 5.76 -13.72 2.15
N GLU A 110 5.08 -14.28 1.15
CA GLU A 110 3.85 -15.02 1.40
C GLU A 110 4.10 -16.28 2.26
N TRP A 111 5.17 -17.01 2.01
CA TRP A 111 5.52 -18.20 2.79
C TRP A 111 5.89 -17.85 4.23
N MET A 112 6.73 -16.84 4.44
CA MET A 112 7.23 -16.49 5.76
C MET A 112 6.22 -15.69 6.58
N CYS A 113 5.63 -14.64 6.01
CA CYS A 113 4.81 -13.69 6.76
C CYS A 113 3.32 -14.04 6.77
N LEU A 114 2.79 -14.62 5.68
CA LEU A 114 1.37 -15.00 5.61
C LEU A 114 1.11 -16.43 6.05
N GLN A 115 1.91 -17.38 5.54
CA GLN A 115 1.75 -18.80 5.87
C GLN A 115 2.49 -19.21 7.14
N ARG A 116 3.34 -18.33 7.69
CA ARG A 116 4.14 -18.58 8.91
C ARG A 116 4.98 -19.86 8.81
N LEU A 117 5.49 -20.16 7.62
CA LEU A 117 6.35 -21.32 7.41
C LEU A 117 7.70 -21.11 8.08
N THR A 118 8.26 -22.21 8.58
CA THR A 118 9.60 -22.22 9.16
C THR A 118 10.66 -22.07 8.06
N ARG A 119 11.87 -21.62 8.45
CA ARG A 119 13.02 -21.47 7.54
C ARG A 119 13.25 -22.75 6.71
N GLY A 120 13.19 -23.92 7.35
CA GLY A 120 13.40 -25.20 6.68
C GLY A 120 12.33 -25.53 5.63
N GLU A 121 11.06 -25.20 5.90
CA GLU A 121 9.95 -25.40 4.97
C GLU A 121 10.02 -24.46 3.77
N ILE A 122 10.43 -23.21 4.00
CA ILE A 122 10.63 -22.20 2.94
C ILE A 122 11.73 -22.66 1.98
N ILE A 123 12.88 -23.06 2.51
CA ILE A 123 14.01 -23.54 1.70
C ILE A 123 13.58 -24.82 0.95
N GLY A 124 12.91 -25.75 1.63
CA GLY A 124 12.43 -26.99 1.02
C GLY A 124 11.43 -26.77 -0.13
N ARG A 125 10.61 -25.71 -0.07
CA ARG A 125 9.72 -25.31 -1.17
C ARG A 125 10.48 -24.63 -2.30
N ALA A 126 11.37 -23.69 -1.98
CA ALA A 126 12.15 -23.00 -2.99
C ALA A 126 13.04 -23.95 -3.81
N VAL A 127 13.60 -24.98 -3.17
CA VAL A 127 14.40 -26.02 -3.83
C VAL A 127 13.56 -26.89 -4.79
N LYS A 128 12.26 -27.11 -4.49
CA LYS A 128 11.37 -27.84 -5.39
C LYS A 128 10.98 -27.03 -6.62
N ASP A 129 10.86 -25.71 -6.46
CA ASP A 129 10.52 -24.80 -7.56
C ASP A 129 11.73 -24.38 -8.41
N SER A 130 12.97 -24.59 -7.91
CA SER A 130 14.21 -24.22 -8.58
C SER A 130 15.17 -25.41 -8.73
N GLU A 131 15.47 -25.79 -9.96
CA GLU A 131 16.45 -26.86 -10.28
C GLU A 131 17.93 -26.45 -10.05
N LYS A 132 18.21 -25.18 -9.72
CA LYS A 132 19.60 -24.65 -9.64
C LYS A 132 20.04 -24.45 -8.19
N SER A 133 21.16 -25.06 -7.81
CA SER A 133 21.73 -24.97 -6.45
C SER A 133 22.10 -23.54 -6.02
N GLU A 134 22.48 -22.67 -6.96
CA GLU A 134 22.81 -21.26 -6.69
C GLU A 134 21.61 -20.43 -6.18
N HIS A 135 20.39 -20.80 -6.58
CA HIS A 135 19.16 -20.15 -6.09
C HIS A 135 18.89 -20.48 -4.62
N ASN A 136 19.34 -21.63 -4.13
CA ASN A 136 19.12 -22.04 -2.75
C ASN A 136 19.92 -21.16 -1.79
N ALA A 137 21.18 -20.88 -2.12
CA ALA A 137 22.02 -19.97 -1.33
C ALA A 137 21.46 -18.54 -1.31
N LEU A 138 20.90 -18.07 -2.43
CA LEU A 138 20.23 -16.78 -2.51
C LEU A 138 18.97 -16.75 -1.64
N VAL A 139 18.12 -17.79 -1.70
CA VAL A 139 16.90 -17.91 -0.91
C VAL A 139 17.21 -17.91 0.58
N GLU A 140 18.21 -18.68 1.01
CA GLU A 140 18.66 -18.69 2.41
C GLU A 140 19.05 -17.29 2.87
N LYS A 141 19.88 -16.60 2.09
CA LYS A 141 20.31 -15.23 2.39
C LYS A 141 19.13 -14.26 2.46
N LEU A 142 18.15 -14.39 1.56
CA LEU A 142 16.95 -13.55 1.55
C LEU A 142 16.09 -13.79 2.79
N VAL A 143 15.86 -15.04 3.18
CA VAL A 143 15.10 -15.39 4.39
C VAL A 143 15.79 -14.86 5.64
N ASP A 144 17.12 -15.01 5.73
CA ASP A 144 17.88 -14.51 6.87
C ASP A 144 17.79 -12.97 6.97
N MET A 145 17.87 -12.26 5.84
CA MET A 145 17.63 -10.81 5.80
C MET A 145 16.19 -10.42 6.16
N MET A 146 15.18 -11.22 5.79
CA MET A 146 13.78 -10.97 6.17
C MET A 146 13.58 -11.08 7.68
N ILE A 147 14.24 -12.05 8.33
CA ILE A 147 14.25 -12.21 9.79
C ILE A 147 14.91 -10.99 10.44
N GLU A 148 16.11 -10.62 9.99
CA GLU A 148 16.87 -9.50 10.53
C GLU A 148 16.12 -8.17 10.43
N LYS A 149 15.53 -7.89 9.26
CA LYS A 149 14.78 -6.66 9.00
C LYS A 149 13.35 -6.66 9.55
N LYS A 150 12.95 -7.75 10.23
CA LYS A 150 11.61 -7.98 10.78
C LYS A 150 10.52 -7.69 9.75
N GLU A 151 10.66 -8.31 8.59
CA GLU A 151 9.80 -8.05 7.42
C GLU A 151 8.31 -8.33 7.73
N CYS A 152 8.03 -9.25 8.66
CA CYS A 152 6.69 -9.65 9.02
C CYS A 152 6.01 -8.79 10.12
N ASP A 153 6.73 -7.87 10.79
CA ASP A 153 6.17 -7.06 11.90
C ASP A 153 5.09 -6.05 11.43
N GLY A 154 5.06 -5.74 10.13
CA GLY A 154 4.03 -4.89 9.51
C GLY A 154 2.73 -5.61 9.15
N VAL A 155 2.66 -6.94 9.32
CA VAL A 155 1.47 -7.74 8.99
C VAL A 155 0.46 -7.65 10.13
N ARG A 156 -0.38 -6.61 10.12
CA ARG A 156 -1.55 -6.56 11.00
C ARG A 156 -2.76 -7.13 10.27
N PRO A 157 -3.40 -8.20 10.77
CA PRO A 157 -4.72 -8.56 10.30
C PRO A 157 -5.65 -7.37 10.56
N MET A 158 -6.52 -7.04 9.60
CA MET A 158 -7.61 -6.12 9.88
C MET A 158 -8.45 -6.81 10.95
N ALA A 159 -8.41 -6.31 12.17
CA ALA A 159 -9.33 -6.79 13.19
C ALA A 159 -10.74 -6.53 12.66
N ASP A 160 -11.58 -7.58 12.64
CA ASP A 160 -13.02 -7.43 12.50
C ASP A 160 -13.49 -6.39 13.52
N ASN A 161 -14.42 -5.52 13.10
CA ASN A 161 -14.94 -4.32 13.78
C ASN A 161 -14.14 -3.04 13.50
N VAL A 162 -14.64 -2.20 12.58
CA VAL A 162 -15.65 -1.16 12.89
C VAL A 162 -16.39 -0.86 11.58
N ASP A 163 -17.73 -0.78 11.65
CA ASP A 163 -18.58 -0.15 10.64
C ASP A 163 -17.96 1.16 10.16
N ASP A 164 -17.49 1.19 8.91
CA ASP A 164 -17.19 2.46 8.25
C ASP A 164 -17.65 2.36 6.80
N GLU A 165 -18.91 2.77 6.57
CA GLU A 165 -19.53 2.94 5.25
C GLU A 165 -18.88 4.07 4.43
N SER A 166 -17.61 4.40 4.66
CA SER A 166 -16.85 5.42 3.93
C SER A 166 -15.65 4.84 3.18
N ALA A 167 -15.80 3.63 2.64
CA ALA A 167 -14.85 3.01 1.71
C ALA A 167 -14.90 3.64 0.29
N GLU A 168 -14.79 4.96 0.19
CA GLU A 168 -14.37 5.62 -1.04
C GLU A 168 -12.84 5.75 -1.05
N GLN A 169 -12.21 4.81 -1.75
CA GLN A 169 -10.89 4.92 -2.39
C GLN A 169 -9.93 5.98 -1.83
N LEU A 170 -9.29 5.69 -0.70
CA LEU A 170 -8.02 6.33 -0.36
C LEU A 170 -6.90 5.37 -0.74
N VAL A 171 -6.42 5.55 -1.97
CA VAL A 171 -5.12 5.02 -2.40
C VAL A 171 -4.09 5.66 -1.48
N ALA A 172 -3.64 4.92 -0.46
CA ALA A 172 -2.41 5.23 0.22
C ALA A 172 -1.28 5.14 -0.82
N HIS A 173 -0.83 6.30 -1.32
CA HIS A 173 0.42 6.39 -2.02
C HIS A 173 1.52 6.11 -0.98
N ASP A 174 2.07 4.90 -1.01
CA ASP A 174 3.36 4.65 -0.37
C ASP A 174 4.39 5.55 -1.04
N PRO A 175 5.22 6.27 -0.26
CA PRO A 175 6.31 7.04 -0.83
C PRO A 175 7.27 6.09 -1.55
N SER A 176 7.64 6.43 -2.78
CA SER A 176 8.69 5.75 -3.55
C SER A 176 10.02 5.68 -2.77
N THR A 177 10.95 4.79 -3.17
CA THR A 177 12.32 4.78 -2.61
C THR A 177 13.03 6.13 -2.70
N GLU A 178 12.72 6.90 -3.73
CA GLU A 178 13.17 8.28 -3.91
C GLU A 178 12.59 9.18 -2.82
N GLU A 179 11.30 9.03 -2.51
CA GLU A 179 10.66 9.75 -1.40
C GLU A 179 11.17 9.33 0.00
N THR A 180 11.70 8.12 0.19
CA THR A 180 12.29 7.71 1.49
C THR A 180 13.70 8.26 1.72
N ALA A 181 14.52 8.38 0.67
CA ALA A 181 15.80 9.09 0.72
C ALA A 181 15.57 10.60 0.87
N ASP A 182 14.61 11.15 0.10
CA ASP A 182 14.11 12.50 0.29
C ASP A 182 13.57 12.69 1.72
N ARG A 183 12.96 11.68 2.34
CA ARG A 183 12.44 11.76 3.72
C ARG A 183 13.57 11.95 4.73
N MET A 184 14.71 11.29 4.55
CA MET A 184 15.87 11.43 5.44
C MET A 184 16.57 12.78 5.24
N GLY A 185 16.82 13.18 3.99
CA GLY A 185 17.41 14.47 3.66
C GLY A 185 16.52 15.64 4.10
N LEU A 186 15.22 15.55 3.82
CA LEU A 186 14.23 16.54 4.25
C LEU A 186 14.06 16.55 5.77
N SER A 187 14.11 15.40 6.46
CA SER A 187 14.06 15.35 7.92
C SER A 187 15.28 16.03 8.56
N ALA A 188 16.49 15.83 8.01
CA ALA A 188 17.70 16.51 8.47
C ALA A 188 17.58 18.04 8.30
N VAL A 189 17.10 18.51 7.14
CA VAL A 189 16.87 19.94 6.91
C VAL A 189 15.76 20.51 7.77
N LEU A 190 14.64 19.80 7.92
CA LEU A 190 13.56 20.21 8.81
C LEU A 190 14.04 20.29 10.25
N THR A 191 14.97 19.41 10.66
CA THR A 191 15.62 19.49 11.99
C THR A 191 16.47 20.75 12.09
N MET A 192 17.24 21.08 11.05
CA MET A 192 18.04 22.32 11.02
C MET A 192 17.17 23.59 11.00
N LEU A 193 16.01 23.58 10.33
CA LEU A 193 15.12 24.74 10.19
C LEU A 193 14.09 24.89 11.33
N LEU A 194 13.55 23.80 11.86
CA LEU A 194 12.45 23.78 12.84
C LEU A 194 12.84 23.18 14.21
N GLY A 195 14.04 22.62 14.35
CA GLY A 195 14.56 22.08 15.61
C GLY A 195 15.19 23.15 16.50
N ASP A 196 15.30 22.89 17.80
CA ASP A 196 15.98 23.80 18.73
C ASP A 196 17.46 23.95 18.36
N ALA A 197 18.00 25.17 18.55
CA ALA A 197 19.38 25.54 18.17
C ALA A 197 20.51 24.71 18.82
N ASN A 198 20.16 23.74 19.69
CA ASN A 198 21.11 22.96 20.49
C ASN A 198 21.47 21.59 19.88
N THR A 199 20.95 21.20 18.72
CA THR A 199 21.11 19.82 18.19
C THR A 199 22.00 19.69 16.96
N ALA A 200 22.62 20.75 16.46
CA ALA A 200 23.36 20.72 15.21
C ALA A 200 24.83 21.13 15.40
N ASP A 201 25.71 20.13 15.58
CA ASP A 201 27.16 20.28 15.39
C ASP A 201 27.42 20.24 13.87
N VAL A 202 27.25 21.40 13.22
CA VAL A 202 27.32 21.55 11.76
C VAL A 202 28.47 22.49 11.42
N GLU A 203 29.30 22.08 10.44
CA GLU A 203 30.45 22.83 9.93
C GLU A 203 30.14 24.33 9.70
N ALA A 204 31.12 25.18 10.01
CA ALA A 204 30.99 26.64 10.14
C ALA A 204 30.35 27.35 8.92
N THR A 205 30.47 26.79 7.71
CA THR A 205 29.93 27.38 6.47
C THR A 205 28.44 27.11 6.31
N ALA A 206 27.98 25.89 6.60
CA ALA A 206 26.56 25.51 6.55
C ALA A 206 25.74 26.18 7.67
N SER A 207 26.38 26.54 8.79
CA SER A 207 25.76 27.28 9.88
C SER A 207 25.26 28.68 9.48
N SER A 208 25.99 29.40 8.60
CA SER A 208 25.63 30.76 8.18
C SER A 208 24.36 30.82 7.30
N ILE A 209 24.25 29.93 6.31
CA ILE A 209 23.08 29.83 5.42
C ILE A 209 21.85 29.39 6.22
N VAL A 210 22.00 28.43 7.13
CA VAL A 210 20.90 27.96 7.98
C VAL A 210 20.40 29.06 8.93
N LEU A 211 21.31 29.89 9.48
CA LEU A 211 20.95 31.05 10.30
C LEU A 211 20.19 32.11 9.50
N GLU A 212 20.63 32.42 8.28
CA GLU A 212 19.91 33.34 7.39
C GLU A 212 18.52 32.80 7.02
N MET A 213 18.39 31.50 6.77
CA MET A 213 17.11 30.87 6.48
C MET A 213 16.16 30.87 7.69
N ARG A 214 16.67 30.60 8.90
CA ARG A 214 15.86 30.73 10.13
C ARG A 214 15.38 32.17 10.32
N SER A 215 16.27 33.14 10.17
CA SER A 215 15.92 34.56 10.27
C SER A 215 14.88 34.97 9.22
N ALA A 216 14.99 34.45 8.00
CA ALA A 216 14.01 34.68 6.94
C ALA A 216 12.65 34.02 7.19
N LEU A 217 12.62 32.83 7.81
CA LEU A 217 11.38 32.16 8.24
C LEU A 217 10.72 32.87 9.41
N GLU A 218 11.50 33.42 10.35
CA GLU A 218 10.99 34.25 11.45
C GLU A 218 10.43 35.59 10.95
N ALA A 219 11.10 36.21 9.97
CA ALA A 219 10.66 37.49 9.40
C ALA A 219 9.44 37.35 8.47
N ASN A 220 9.29 36.20 7.80
CA ASN A 220 8.15 35.91 6.94
C ASN A 220 7.72 34.44 7.12
N PRO A 221 6.72 34.16 7.98
CA PRO A 221 6.27 32.81 8.21
C PRO A 221 5.55 32.28 6.96
N ILE A 222 6.24 31.46 6.17
CA ILE A 222 5.69 30.76 5.00
C ILE A 222 4.81 29.57 5.44
N LEU A 223 5.00 29.12 6.68
CA LEU A 223 4.32 28.00 7.31
C LEU A 223 3.38 28.48 8.40
N SER A 224 2.18 27.92 8.44
CA SER A 224 1.28 28.11 9.59
C SER A 224 1.66 27.17 10.73
N ASP A 225 1.20 27.45 11.95
CA ASP A 225 1.40 26.57 13.11
C ASP A 225 0.86 25.15 12.86
N SER A 226 -0.25 25.05 12.11
CA SER A 226 -0.82 23.77 11.68
C SER A 226 0.12 23.01 10.73
N ASP A 227 0.78 23.72 9.81
CA ASP A 227 1.76 23.12 8.90
C ASP A 227 2.99 22.61 9.66
N ILE A 228 3.50 23.40 10.62
CA ILE A 228 4.63 23.04 11.47
C ILE A 228 4.28 21.81 12.31
N PHE A 229 3.07 21.76 12.87
CA PHE A 229 2.60 20.62 13.66
C PHE A 229 2.54 19.34 12.82
N ILE A 230 1.93 19.40 11.62
CA ILE A 230 1.83 18.24 10.71
C ILE A 230 3.22 17.71 10.35
N LEU A 231 4.17 18.60 10.03
CA LEU A 231 5.55 18.21 9.73
C LEU A 231 6.25 17.60 10.95
N ARG A 232 6.06 18.17 12.14
CA ARG A 232 6.64 17.64 13.38
C ARG A 232 6.14 16.22 13.69
N CYS A 233 4.83 16.02 13.64
CA CYS A 233 4.24 14.71 13.90
C CYS A 233 4.70 13.66 12.86
N TYR A 234 4.75 14.03 11.59
CA TYR A 234 5.09 13.09 10.52
C TYR A 234 6.58 12.74 10.47
N TYR A 235 7.48 13.75 10.52
CA TYR A 235 8.92 13.53 10.31
C TYR A 235 9.70 13.25 11.60
N PHE A 236 9.28 13.80 12.76
CA PHE A 236 10.03 13.68 14.01
C PHE A 236 9.44 12.64 14.95
N GLN A 237 8.11 12.56 15.02
CA GLN A 237 7.41 11.60 15.91
C GLN A 237 7.09 10.28 15.20
N GLY A 238 7.20 10.23 13.87
CA GLY A 238 6.92 9.03 13.08
C GLY A 238 5.45 8.63 13.06
N LEU A 239 4.53 9.56 13.38
CA LEU A 239 3.10 9.30 13.36
C LEU A 239 2.62 9.07 11.92
N SER A 240 1.70 8.12 11.78
CA SER A 240 1.00 7.88 10.53
C SER A 240 0.06 9.06 10.21
N GLN A 241 -0.20 9.29 8.92
CA GLN A 241 -1.10 10.36 8.48
C GLN A 241 -2.52 10.21 9.07
N ASN A 242 -2.94 8.98 9.35
CA ASN A 242 -4.22 8.67 10.01
C ASN A 242 -4.22 9.10 11.48
N GLU A 243 -3.12 8.93 12.20
CA GLU A 243 -2.99 9.38 13.59
C GLU A 243 -2.99 10.92 13.65
N ILE A 244 -2.27 11.58 12.74
CA ILE A 244 -2.26 13.05 12.63
C ILE A 244 -3.65 13.60 12.30
N ALA A 245 -4.38 12.94 11.39
CA ALA A 245 -5.75 13.30 11.04
C ALA A 245 -6.71 13.21 12.24
N LYS A 246 -6.57 12.17 13.07
CA LYS A 246 -7.33 12.03 14.31
C LYS A 246 -6.99 13.10 15.33
N GLU A 247 -5.70 13.41 15.50
CA GLU A 247 -5.23 14.41 16.47
C GLU A 247 -5.72 15.83 16.12
N LEU A 248 -5.82 16.14 14.82
CA LEU A 248 -6.27 17.44 14.32
C LEU A 248 -7.78 17.54 14.10
N ASP A 249 -8.53 16.45 14.29
CA ASP A 249 -9.94 16.33 13.89
C ASP A 249 -10.18 16.76 12.43
N LEU A 250 -9.28 16.33 11.53
CA LEU A 250 -9.32 16.65 10.11
C LEU A 250 -9.45 15.37 9.26
N PRO A 251 -10.16 15.43 8.12
CA PRO A 251 -10.16 14.34 7.16
C PRO A 251 -8.75 14.02 6.63
N LEU A 252 -8.40 12.73 6.49
CA LEU A 252 -7.08 12.27 6.04
C LEU A 252 -6.60 13.00 4.77
N HIS A 253 -7.47 13.10 3.76
CA HIS A 253 -7.11 13.73 2.49
C HIS A 253 -6.69 15.21 2.64
N LYS A 254 -7.22 15.93 3.64
CA LYS A 254 -6.79 17.31 3.91
C LYS A 254 -5.38 17.32 4.51
N VAL A 255 -5.08 16.43 5.45
CA VAL A 255 -3.75 16.32 6.06
C VAL A 255 -2.69 15.97 5.02
N VAL A 256 -2.99 15.02 4.12
CA VAL A 256 -2.07 14.63 3.03
C VAL A 256 -1.78 15.80 2.10
N ARG A 257 -2.84 16.47 1.60
CA ARG A 257 -2.69 17.64 0.71
C ARG A 257 -1.96 18.78 1.39
N GLN A 258 -2.27 19.05 2.65
CA GLN A 258 -1.65 20.12 3.42
C GLN A 258 -0.16 19.84 3.63
N ARG A 259 0.21 18.61 4.01
CA ARG A 259 1.61 18.17 4.10
C ARG A 259 2.34 18.39 2.77
N GLU A 260 1.79 17.94 1.66
CA GLU A 260 2.42 18.06 0.34
C GLU A 260 2.59 19.51 -0.10
N ALA A 261 1.55 20.33 0.08
CA ALA A 261 1.61 21.77 -0.21
C ALA A 261 2.66 22.47 0.66
N THR A 262 2.76 22.07 1.93
CA THR A 262 3.75 22.58 2.88
C THR A 262 5.19 22.20 2.50
N VAL A 263 5.42 20.94 2.14
CA VAL A 263 6.73 20.49 1.64
C VAL A 263 7.11 21.23 0.35
N LYS A 264 6.15 21.42 -0.55
CA LYS A 264 6.37 22.18 -1.79
C LYS A 264 6.77 23.63 -1.52
N ARG A 265 6.05 24.32 -0.63
CA ARG A 265 6.39 25.70 -0.21
C ARG A 265 7.78 25.79 0.40
N LEU A 266 8.16 24.81 1.23
CA LEU A 266 9.50 24.73 1.80
C LEU A 266 10.57 24.53 0.73
N ARG A 267 10.35 23.64 -0.25
CA ARG A 267 11.29 23.45 -1.37
C ARG A 267 11.49 24.73 -2.17
N GLU A 268 10.40 25.38 -2.56
CA GLU A 268 10.45 26.66 -3.29
C GLU A 268 11.16 27.76 -2.49
N PHE A 269 11.03 27.73 -1.15
CA PHE A 269 11.78 28.64 -0.28
C PHE A 269 13.27 28.30 -0.27
N MET A 270 13.64 27.02 -0.08
CA MET A 270 15.03 26.57 -0.04
C MET A 270 15.79 26.84 -1.35
N GLU A 271 15.13 26.66 -2.50
CA GLU A 271 15.71 26.95 -3.82
C GLU A 271 16.13 28.42 -3.96
N ARG A 272 15.39 29.36 -3.34
CA ARG A 272 15.75 30.80 -3.33
C ARG A 272 17.03 31.09 -2.56
N PHE A 273 17.42 30.22 -1.63
CA PHE A 273 18.64 30.33 -0.84
C PHE A 273 19.78 29.46 -1.41
N GLY A 274 19.63 28.90 -2.61
CA GLY A 274 20.69 28.18 -3.31
C GLY A 274 20.90 26.73 -2.85
N LEU A 275 19.97 26.16 -2.08
CA LEU A 275 19.95 24.73 -1.77
C LEU A 275 19.16 24.01 -2.88
N ASP A 276 19.87 23.53 -3.89
CA ASP A 276 19.28 22.77 -4.99
C ASP A 276 19.00 21.31 -4.58
N ARG A 277 18.14 20.65 -5.37
CA ARG A 277 17.68 19.26 -5.25
C ARG A 277 18.81 18.23 -5.10
N GLN A 278 20.00 18.53 -5.62
CA GLN A 278 21.20 17.68 -5.51
C GLN A 278 22.01 17.89 -4.22
N SER A 279 21.87 19.04 -3.55
CA SER A 279 22.51 19.30 -2.24
C SER A 279 21.79 18.62 -1.08
N LEU A 280 20.68 17.95 -1.36
CA LEU A 280 19.81 17.25 -0.40
C LEU A 280 19.79 15.72 -0.58
N LEU A 281 20.60 15.21 -1.52
CA LEU A 281 20.78 13.78 -1.81
C LEU A 281 22.16 13.29 -1.39
#